data_AF-U9V5T4-F1
#
_entry.id   AF-U9V5T4-F1
#
_cell.length_a   1.000
_cell.length_b   1.000
_cell.length_c   1.000
_cell.angle_alpha   90.00
_cell.angle_beta   90.00
_cell.angle_gamma   90.00
#
_symmetry.space_group_name_H-M   'P 1'
#
loop_
_entity.id
_entity.type
_entity.pdbx_description
1 polymer ?
#
loop_
_entity_poly.entity_id
_entity_poly.type
_entity_poly.pdbx_seq_one_letter_code
_entity_poly.pdbx_strand_id
1 'polypeptide(L)'
;MKINIKKVQELAREYGCINEITAKNPNKLFIKAVLQRKVLDLVCEFSNEFVKFRDGNYKLESDIDSKAKELLNLIKLFSTTRAGTDGVIDASIVKIRQQVYGILGNRGFNNI
;
A
#
# COMPACT_ATOMS: atom_id res chain seq x y z
N MET A 1 16.77 -14.32 -7.43
CA MET A 1 16.66 -13.53 -6.19
C MET A 1 17.03 -14.42 -5.00
N LYS A 2 18.03 -14.05 -4.18
CA LYS A 2 18.56 -14.90 -3.10
C LYS A 2 18.01 -14.40 -1.76
N ILE A 3 17.13 -15.19 -1.12
CA ILE A 3 16.53 -14.83 0.18
C ILE A 3 17.53 -15.12 1.30
N ASN A 4 17.75 -14.15 2.18
CA ASN A 4 18.62 -14.32 3.35
C ASN A 4 17.83 -15.00 4.48
N ILE A 5 17.99 -16.33 4.60
CA ILE A 5 17.28 -17.15 5.61
C ILE A 5 17.54 -16.68 7.04
N LYS A 6 18.76 -16.22 7.37
CA LYS A 6 19.09 -15.74 8.73
C LYS A 6 18.25 -14.52 9.11
N LYS A 7 18.15 -13.53 8.19
CA LYS A 7 17.32 -12.35 8.41
C LYS A 7 15.83 -12.69 8.53
N VAL A 8 15.34 -13.67 7.76
CA VAL A 8 13.94 -14.11 7.89
C VAL A 8 13.71 -14.79 9.24
N GLN A 9 14.67 -15.55 9.77
CA GLN A 9 14.57 -16.16 11.09
C GLN A 9 14.56 -15.12 12.21
N GLU A 10 15.42 -14.10 12.12
CA GLU A 10 15.44 -12.97 13.05
C GLU A 10 14.08 -12.25 13.07
N LEU A 11 13.56 -11.92 11.88
CA LEU A 11 12.25 -11.31 11.71
C LEU A 11 11.11 -12.19 12.25
N ALA A 12 11.17 -13.51 12.02
CA ALA A 12 10.18 -14.43 12.57
C ALA A 12 10.19 -14.42 14.10
N ARG A 13 11.37 -14.32 14.73
CA ARG A 13 11.51 -14.19 16.20
C ARG A 13 10.98 -12.86 16.71
N GLU A 14 11.25 -11.75 16.02
CA GLU A 14 10.67 -10.42 16.33
C GLU A 14 9.13 -10.48 16.34
N TYR A 15 8.54 -11.25 15.43
CA TYR A 15 7.10 -11.50 15.38
C TYR A 15 6.58 -12.54 16.38
N GLY A 16 7.44 -13.08 17.25
CA GLY A 16 7.08 -14.07 18.27
C GLY A 16 6.85 -15.48 17.72
N CYS A 17 7.28 -15.78 16.49
CA CYS A 17 7.14 -17.12 15.92
C CYS A 17 8.19 -18.08 16.48
N ILE A 18 7.73 -19.29 16.84
CA ILE A 18 8.56 -20.34 17.44
C ILE A 18 9.19 -21.23 16.36
N ASN A 19 8.64 -21.22 15.14
CA ASN A 19 9.11 -22.05 14.03
C ASN A 19 10.56 -21.73 13.63
N GLU A 20 11.38 -22.77 13.50
CA GLU A 20 12.73 -22.64 12.97
C GLU A 20 12.75 -22.78 11.44
N ILE A 21 13.37 -21.80 10.79
CA ILE A 21 13.71 -21.78 9.38
C ILE A 21 15.18 -22.17 9.27
N THR A 22 15.45 -23.34 8.70
CA THR A 22 16.82 -23.81 8.48
C THR A 22 17.12 -23.93 6.99
N ALA A 23 18.40 -23.88 6.61
CA ALA A 23 18.79 -24.09 5.21
C ALA A 23 18.39 -25.48 4.68
N LYS A 24 18.27 -26.47 5.58
CA LYS A 24 17.87 -27.85 5.26
C LYS A 24 16.35 -28.04 5.19
N ASN A 25 15.59 -27.32 6.01
CA ASN A 25 14.14 -27.27 5.95
C ASN A 25 13.66 -25.81 5.99
N PRO A 26 13.69 -25.12 4.84
CA PRO A 26 13.43 -23.69 4.79
C PRO A 26 11.96 -23.34 4.98
N ASN A 27 11.04 -24.30 5.03
CA ASN A 27 9.59 -24.07 5.14
C ASN A 27 9.14 -22.83 4.32
N LYS A 28 9.20 -22.96 2.99
CA LYS A 28 9.00 -21.85 2.04
C LYS A 28 7.68 -21.11 2.27
N LEU A 29 6.63 -21.82 2.70
CA LEU A 29 5.34 -21.23 3.01
C LEU A 29 5.43 -20.29 4.21
N PHE A 30 6.12 -20.71 5.27
CA PHE A 30 6.36 -19.88 6.44
C PHE A 30 7.25 -18.66 6.12
N ILE A 31 8.33 -18.84 5.36
CA ILE A 31 9.15 -17.71 4.87
C ILE A 31 8.27 -16.70 4.12
N LYS A 32 7.41 -17.18 3.21
CA LYS A 32 6.51 -16.32 2.44
C LYS A 32 5.59 -15.52 3.36
N ALA A 33 5.00 -16.15 4.36
CA ALA A 33 4.12 -15.50 5.32
C ALA A 33 4.84 -14.42 6.14
N VAL A 34 6.04 -14.71 6.66
CA VAL A 34 6.85 -13.75 7.43
C VAL A 34 7.22 -12.52 6.59
N LEU A 35 7.63 -12.74 5.34
CA LEU A 35 7.94 -11.64 4.43
C LEU A 35 6.70 -10.82 4.06
N GLN A 36 5.57 -11.48 3.79
CA GLN A 36 4.30 -10.81 3.52
C GLN A 36 3.87 -9.94 4.70
N ARG A 37 4.00 -10.43 5.94
CA ARG A 37 3.74 -9.64 7.14
C ARG A 37 4.62 -8.40 7.21
N LYS A 38 5.94 -8.52 6.97
CA LYS A 38 6.82 -7.34 6.98
C LYS A 38 6.46 -6.30 5.93
N VAL A 39 6.01 -6.72 4.75
CA VAL A 39 5.51 -5.80 3.73
C VAL A 39 4.27 -5.07 4.23
N LEU A 40 3.33 -5.77 4.88
CA LEU A 40 2.13 -5.15 5.46
C LEU A 40 2.48 -4.17 6.59
N ASP A 41 3.39 -4.56 7.48
CA ASP A 41 3.84 -3.71 8.59
C ASP A 41 4.49 -2.42 8.06
N LEU A 42 5.35 -2.52 7.03
CA LEU A 42 5.92 -1.36 6.35
C LEU A 42 4.83 -0.47 5.74
N VAL A 43 3.85 -1.04 5.04
CA VAL A 43 2.72 -0.26 4.48
C VAL A 43 1.94 0.46 5.56
N CYS A 44 1.70 -0.18 6.70
CA CYS A 44 1.03 0.43 7.85
C CYS A 44 1.87 1.55 8.49
N GLU A 45 3.18 1.33 8.66
CA GLU A 45 4.11 2.33 9.17
C GLU A 45 4.12 3.58 8.28
N PHE A 46 4.30 3.41 6.96
CA PHE A 46 4.22 4.51 6.00
C PHE A 46 2.86 5.20 6.05
N SER A 47 1.75 4.46 6.11
CA SER A 47 0.40 5.02 6.24
C SER A 47 0.24 5.90 7.49
N ASN A 48 0.88 5.56 8.59
CA ASN A 48 0.83 6.37 9.82
C ASN A 48 1.66 7.64 9.69
N GLU A 49 2.79 7.60 8.96
CA GLU A 49 3.54 8.81 8.60
C GLU A 49 2.73 9.72 7.66
N PHE A 50 1.92 9.14 6.76
CA PHE A 50 0.98 9.91 5.94
C PHE A 50 -0.04 10.73 6.75
N VAL A 51 -0.46 10.23 7.92
CA VAL A 51 -1.35 10.99 8.81
C VAL A 51 -0.65 12.21 9.40
N LYS A 52 0.67 12.15 9.63
CA LYS A 52 1.48 13.27 10.14
C LYS A 52 1.68 14.38 9.09
N PHE A 53 1.51 14.07 7.79
CA PHE A 53 1.62 15.05 6.71
C PHE A 53 0.45 16.05 6.62
N ARG A 54 -0.62 15.85 7.41
CA ARG A 54 -1.77 16.76 7.43
C ARG A 54 -1.48 18.13 8.08
N ASP A 55 -0.45 18.24 8.92
CA ASP A 55 -0.16 19.47 9.69
C ASP A 55 1.18 20.15 9.32
N GLY A 56 1.72 19.95 8.11
CA GLY A 56 3.04 20.49 7.73
C GLY A 56 3.28 20.77 6.25
N ASN A 57 4.54 20.65 5.80
CA ASN A 57 5.05 20.99 4.45
C ASN A 57 4.42 20.21 3.27
N TYR A 58 3.52 19.26 3.55
CA TYR A 58 2.91 18.34 2.58
C TYR A 58 1.41 18.60 2.39
N LYS A 59 0.98 19.84 2.69
CA LYS A 59 -0.40 20.29 2.57
C LYS A 59 -0.95 20.07 1.16
N LEU A 60 -0.15 20.31 0.13
CA LEU A 60 -0.59 20.14 -1.27
C LEU A 60 -0.84 18.66 -1.61
N GLU A 61 0.04 17.76 -1.19
CA GLU A 61 -0.12 16.31 -1.37
C GLU A 61 -1.37 15.80 -0.65
N SER A 62 -1.58 16.25 0.59
CA SER A 62 -2.78 15.94 1.36
C SER A 62 -4.05 16.49 0.70
N ASP A 63 -4.03 17.72 0.19
CA ASP A 63 -5.15 18.34 -0.51
C ASP A 63 -5.48 17.59 -1.81
N ILE A 64 -4.45 17.19 -2.58
CA ILE A 64 -4.61 16.38 -3.80
C ILE A 64 -5.22 15.01 -3.47
N ASP A 65 -4.71 14.31 -2.45
CA ASP A 65 -5.28 13.02 -2.01
C ASP A 65 -6.75 13.17 -1.58
N SER A 66 -7.06 14.19 -0.79
CA SER A 66 -8.44 14.46 -0.33
C SER A 66 -9.38 14.76 -1.51
N LYS A 67 -8.96 15.62 -2.45
CA LYS A 67 -9.77 15.98 -3.61
C LYS A 67 -9.93 14.82 -4.59
N ALA A 68 -8.91 13.99 -4.73
CA ALA A 68 -9.02 12.75 -5.51
C ALA A 68 -10.03 11.78 -4.89
N LYS A 69 -10.01 11.58 -3.55
CA LYS A 69 -11.00 10.76 -2.85
C LYS A 69 -12.43 11.29 -3.03
N GLU A 70 -12.61 12.60 -2.93
CA GLU A 70 -13.90 13.26 -3.18
C GLU A 70 -14.40 12.98 -4.61
N LEU A 71 -13.54 13.18 -5.62
CA LEU A 71 -13.87 12.89 -7.01
C LEU A 71 -14.24 11.43 -7.24
N LEU A 72 -13.48 10.48 -6.68
CA LEU A 72 -13.76 9.05 -6.83
C LEU A 72 -15.10 8.66 -6.21
N ASN A 73 -15.47 9.25 -5.07
CA ASN A 73 -16.77 9.04 -4.45
C ASN A 73 -17.91 9.58 -5.32
N LEU A 74 -17.73 10.77 -5.92
CA LEU A 74 -18.70 11.33 -6.86
C LEU A 74 -18.87 10.45 -8.10
N ILE A 75 -17.77 9.92 -8.66
CA ILE A 75 -17.82 9.00 -9.82
C ILE A 75 -18.51 7.69 -9.44
N LYS A 76 -18.26 7.15 -8.24
CA LYS A 76 -18.95 5.96 -7.75
C LYS A 76 -20.45 6.19 -7.59
N LEU A 77 -20.85 7.31 -6.99
CA LEU A 77 -22.25 7.70 -6.88
C LEU A 77 -22.89 7.89 -8.26
N PHE A 78 -22.17 8.53 -9.19
CA PHE A 78 -22.60 8.69 -10.58
C PHE A 78 -22.86 7.34 -11.26
N SER A 79 -21.96 6.35 -11.07
CA SER A 79 -22.16 4.98 -11.56
C SER A 79 -23.45 4.36 -11.07
N THR A 80 -23.74 4.50 -9.78
CA THR A 80 -24.91 3.88 -9.16
C THR A 80 -26.24 4.60 -9.45
N THR A 81 -26.21 5.84 -9.93
CA THR A 81 -27.40 6.71 -10.07
C THR A 81 -27.79 6.99 -11.52
N ARG A 82 -27.04 6.47 -12.50
CA ARG A 82 -27.29 6.68 -13.93
C ARG A 82 -27.32 5.33 -14.66
N ALA A 83 -28.18 5.22 -15.67
CA ALA A 83 -28.22 4.02 -16.51
C ALA A 83 -26.98 3.95 -17.41
N GLY A 84 -26.25 2.84 -17.37
CA GLY A 84 -25.02 2.64 -18.14
C GLY A 84 -24.22 1.43 -17.66
N THR A 85 -23.24 0.99 -18.44
CA THR A 85 -22.45 -0.21 -18.17
C THR A 85 -21.37 0.05 -17.10
N ASP A 86 -21.46 -0.62 -15.96
CA ASP A 86 -20.57 -0.46 -14.79
C ASP A 86 -19.07 -0.65 -15.12
N GLY A 87 -18.74 -1.52 -16.09
CA GLY A 87 -17.36 -1.88 -16.41
C GLY A 87 -16.48 -0.73 -16.92
N VAL A 88 -17.06 0.29 -17.59
CA VAL A 88 -16.28 1.46 -18.05
C VAL A 88 -15.94 2.39 -16.89
N ILE A 89 -16.85 2.52 -15.92
CA ILE A 89 -16.68 3.39 -14.77
C ILE A 89 -15.67 2.77 -13.79
N ASP A 90 -15.73 1.46 -13.55
CA ASP A 90 -14.75 0.76 -12.72
C ASP A 90 -13.32 0.91 -13.24
N ALA A 91 -13.12 0.72 -14.54
CA ALA A 91 -11.82 0.93 -15.17
C ALA A 91 -11.35 2.39 -15.08
N SER A 92 -12.26 3.35 -15.16
CA SER A 92 -11.96 4.78 -15.07
C SER A 92 -11.55 5.21 -13.66
N ILE A 93 -12.24 4.71 -12.63
CA ILE A 93 -11.89 4.88 -11.21
C ILE A 93 -10.46 4.41 -10.96
N VAL A 94 -10.10 3.22 -11.45
CA VAL A 94 -8.74 2.67 -11.29
C VAL A 94 -7.70 3.56 -11.98
N LYS A 95 -7.96 3.99 -13.22
CA LYS A 95 -7.04 4.86 -13.97
C LYS A 95 -6.81 6.21 -13.28
N ILE A 96 -7.86 6.84 -12.77
CA ILE A 96 -7.76 8.11 -12.04
C ILE A 96 -6.89 7.96 -10.79
N ARG A 97 -7.10 6.91 -10.00
CA ARG A 97 -6.25 6.61 -8.84
C ARG A 97 -4.80 6.42 -9.25
N GLN A 98 -4.54 5.63 -10.29
CA GLN A 98 -3.18 5.38 -10.77
C GLN A 98 -2.49 6.67 -11.22
N GLN A 99 -3.19 7.56 -11.92
CA GLN A 99 -2.62 8.84 -12.36
C GLN A 99 -2.32 9.77 -11.19
N VAL A 100 -3.28 9.96 -10.28
CA VAL A 100 -3.10 10.82 -9.09
C VAL A 100 -1.94 10.33 -8.23
N TYR A 101 -1.95 9.04 -7.85
CA TYR A 101 -0.90 8.49 -7.00
C TYR A 101 0.43 8.31 -7.74
N GLY A 102 0.43 8.18 -9.06
CA GLY A 102 1.64 8.23 -9.88
C GLY A 102 2.33 9.59 -9.84
N ILE A 103 1.55 10.69 -9.90
CA ILE A 103 2.07 12.06 -9.77
C ILE A 103 2.60 12.30 -8.35
N LEU A 104 1.80 11.94 -7.34
CA LEU A 104 2.19 12.11 -5.93
C LEU A 104 3.42 11.27 -5.58
N GLY A 105 3.48 10.01 -6.02
CA GLY A 105 4.66 9.17 -5.84
C GLY A 105 5.90 9.75 -6.52
N ASN A 106 5.78 10.23 -7.76
CA ASN A 106 6.93 10.72 -8.52
C ASN A 106 7.45 12.10 -8.07
N ARG A 107 6.61 12.94 -7.45
CA ARG A 107 6.98 14.33 -7.10
C ARG A 107 6.81 14.71 -5.64
N GLY A 108 5.81 14.16 -4.94
CA GLY A 108 5.52 14.49 -3.54
C GLY A 108 6.19 13.54 -2.55
N PHE A 109 6.20 12.24 -2.84
CA PHE A 109 6.71 11.20 -1.91
C PHE A 109 8.08 10.62 -2.28
N ASN A 110 8.67 11.06 -3.40
CA ASN A 110 9.99 10.59 -3.85
C ASN A 110 11.17 11.07 -2.98
N ASN A 111 10.95 12.06 -2.11
CA ASN A 111 11.97 12.62 -1.20
C ASN A 111 11.70 12.26 0.28
N ILE A 112 10.84 11.27 0.55
CA ILE A 112 10.60 10.71 1.90
C ILE A 112 11.50 9.50 2.11
#